data_AF-A0A2T0VJ00-F1
#
_entry.id   AF-A0A2T0VJ00-F1
#
_cell.length_a   1.000
_cell.length_b   1.000
_cell.length_c   1.000
_cell.angle_alpha   90.00
_cell.angle_beta   90.00
_cell.angle_gamma   90.00
#
_symmetry.space_group_name_H-M   'P 1'
#
loop_
_entity.id
_entity.type
_entity.pdbx_description
1 polymer ?
#
loop_
_entity_poly.entity_id
_entity_poly.type
_entity_poly.pdbx_seq_one_letter_code
_entity_poly.pdbx_strand_id
1 'polypeptide(L)'
;MRTGGDATPMAVPRLAYTGGMVVALLLLNAVFNVVVWPQFYRRISSDPRARDSSGKATAFLRVHLVLIVMALVIAALSVLGAILTLIGVW
;
A
#
# COMPACT_ATOMS: atom_id res chain seq x y z
N MET A 1 -39.29 38.64 13.35
CA MET A 1 -39.23 37.61 12.31
C MET A 1 -37.89 37.76 11.59
N ARG A 2 -36.83 37.10 12.08
CA ARG A 2 -35.51 37.07 11.43
C ARG A 2 -35.42 35.70 10.76
N THR A 3 -35.65 35.67 9.46
CA THR A 3 -35.57 34.48 8.63
C THR A 3 -34.15 33.93 8.66
N GLY A 4 -34.08 32.59 8.56
CA GLY A 4 -32.93 31.75 8.83
C GLY A 4 -31.59 32.31 8.37
N GLY A 5 -30.64 32.29 9.30
CA GLY A 5 -29.23 32.45 8.97
C GLY A 5 -28.83 31.42 7.93
N ASP A 6 -28.32 31.94 6.84
CA ASP A 6 -27.64 31.32 5.73
C ASP A 6 -26.40 30.57 6.26
N ALA A 7 -26.63 29.48 7.01
CA ALA A 7 -25.64 28.46 7.24
C ALA A 7 -25.47 27.70 5.93
N THR A 8 -24.81 28.33 4.96
CA THR A 8 -24.12 27.61 3.89
C THR A 8 -23.22 26.62 4.61
N PRO A 9 -23.49 25.30 4.59
CA PRO A 9 -22.56 24.35 5.17
C PRO A 9 -21.25 24.60 4.43
N MET A 10 -20.17 24.91 5.17
CA MET A 10 -18.81 25.07 4.65
C MET A 10 -18.62 24.05 3.54
N ALA A 11 -18.71 24.48 2.28
CA ALA A 11 -18.71 23.59 1.14
C ALA A 11 -17.26 23.18 0.90
N VAL A 12 -16.74 22.38 1.83
CA VAL A 12 -15.43 21.78 1.68
C VAL A 12 -15.54 20.92 0.42
N PRO A 13 -14.71 21.15 -0.60
CA PRO A 13 -14.84 20.44 -1.86
C PRO A 13 -14.81 18.93 -1.59
N ARG A 14 -15.83 18.17 -2.00
CA ARG A 14 -15.82 16.69 -1.86
C ARG A 14 -14.54 16.08 -2.43
N LEU A 15 -14.00 16.72 -3.47
CA LEU A 15 -12.71 16.41 -4.10
C LEU A 15 -11.54 16.46 -3.12
N ALA A 16 -11.53 17.39 -2.16
CA ALA A 16 -10.48 17.52 -1.15
C ALA A 16 -10.53 16.37 -0.12
N TYR A 17 -11.73 15.98 0.32
CA TYR A 17 -11.90 14.84 1.23
C TYR A 17 -11.55 13.51 0.58
N THR A 18 -12.00 13.29 -0.66
CA THR A 18 -11.72 12.05 -1.38
C THR A 18 -10.24 11.94 -1.75
N GLY A 19 -9.61 13.02 -2.22
CA GLY A 19 -8.19 13.03 -2.57
C GLY A 19 -7.29 12.72 -1.36
N GLY A 20 -7.55 13.37 -0.22
CA GLY A 20 -6.81 13.10 1.02
C GLY A 20 -6.97 11.65 1.50
N MET A 21 -8.17 11.09 1.42
CA MET A 21 -8.41 9.69 1.79
C MET A 21 -7.70 8.71 0.86
N VAL A 22 -7.72 8.95 -0.47
CA VAL A 22 -7.00 8.11 -1.43
C VAL A 22 -5.50 8.11 -1.14
N VAL A 23 -4.90 9.29 -0.95
CA VAL A 23 -3.47 9.41 -0.60
C VAL A 23 -3.16 8.64 0.69
N ALA A 24 -3.96 8.83 1.73
CA ALA A 24 -3.75 8.14 3.00
C ALA A 24 -3.80 6.61 2.86
N LEU A 25 -4.76 6.08 2.11
CA LEU A 25 -4.89 4.64 1.87
C LEU A 25 -3.72 4.07 1.05
N LEU A 26 -3.29 4.78 0.00
CA LEU A 26 -2.16 4.37 -0.84
C LEU A 26 -0.85 4.34 -0.05
N LEU A 27 -0.60 5.37 0.77
CA LEU A 27 0.58 5.42 1.63
C LEU A 27 0.54 4.38 2.74
N LEU A 28 -0.61 4.18 3.37
CA LEU A 28 -0.78 3.12 4.37
C LEU A 28 -0.50 1.74 3.77
N ASN A 29 -1.02 1.47 2.57
CA ASN A 29 -0.72 0.26 1.82
C ASN A 29 0.79 0.12 1.56
N ALA A 30 1.44 1.18 1.09
CA ALA A 30 2.87 1.16 0.81
C ALA A 30 3.70 0.84 2.07
N VAL A 31 3.41 1.52 3.18
CA VAL A 31 4.08 1.31 4.47
C VAL A 31 3.87 -0.12 4.96
N PHE A 32 2.63 -0.62 4.95
CA PHE A 32 2.33 -1.99 5.35
C PHE A 32 3.18 -3.00 4.57
N ASN A 33 3.20 -2.88 3.24
CA ASN A 33 3.91 -3.83 2.39
C ASN A 33 5.44 -3.77 2.62
N VAL A 34 6.02 -2.56 2.73
CA VAL A 34 7.46 -2.38 2.96
C VAL A 34 7.89 -2.87 4.34
N VAL A 35 7.04 -2.77 5.36
CA VAL A 35 7.39 -3.18 6.73
C VAL A 35 7.17 -4.68 6.94
N VAL A 36 6.04 -5.23 6.48
CA VAL A 36 5.62 -6.60 6.81
C VAL A 36 6.34 -7.63 5.95
N TRP A 37 6.40 -7.43 4.63
CA TRP A 37 6.87 -8.48 3.72
C TRP A 37 8.36 -8.83 3.85
N PRO A 38 9.30 -7.88 4.08
CA PRO A 38 10.70 -8.24 4.32
C PRO A 38 10.91 -9.09 5.58
N GLN A 39 10.16 -8.81 6.66
CA GLN A 39 10.19 -9.64 7.87
C GLN A 39 9.58 -11.01 7.62
N PHE A 40 8.50 -11.08 6.84
CA PHE A 40 7.90 -12.34 6.44
C PHE A 40 8.85 -13.19 5.59
N TYR A 41 9.58 -12.58 4.65
CA TYR A 41 10.61 -13.26 3.85
C TYR A 41 11.72 -13.87 4.72
N ARG A 42 12.19 -13.13 5.74
CA ARG A 42 13.19 -13.65 6.69
C ARG A 42 12.71 -14.93 7.39
N ARG A 43 11.42 -14.99 7.77
CA ARG A 43 10.82 -16.19 8.37
C ARG A 43 10.71 -17.34 7.37
N ILE A 44 10.20 -17.08 6.16
CA ILE A 44 10.06 -18.10 5.12
C ILE A 44 11.40 -18.70 4.73
N SER A 45 12.42 -17.86 4.54
CA SER A 45 13.76 -18.31 4.14
C SER A 45 14.47 -19.16 5.21
N SER A 46 13.98 -19.11 6.45
CA SER A 46 14.46 -19.93 7.58
C SER A 46 13.62 -21.21 7.78
N ASP A 47 12.51 -21.38 7.06
CA ASP A 47 11.66 -22.57 7.14
C ASP A 47 12.42 -23.79 6.53
N PRO A 48 12.41 -24.97 7.18
CA PRO A 48 13.06 -26.17 6.65
C PRO A 48 12.63 -26.55 5.23
N ARG A 49 11.42 -26.19 4.80
CA ARG A 49 10.91 -26.45 3.45
C ARG A 49 11.47 -25.52 2.38
N ALA A 50 12.13 -24.42 2.78
CA ALA A 50 12.58 -23.39 1.86
C ALA A 50 13.74 -23.83 0.98
N ARG A 51 14.57 -24.74 1.47
CA ARG A 51 15.72 -25.29 0.74
C ARG A 51 15.71 -26.81 0.79
N ASP A 52 16.16 -27.42 -0.31
CA ASP A 52 16.34 -28.87 -0.38
C ASP A 52 17.65 -29.34 0.29
N SER A 53 17.91 -30.64 0.28
CA SER A 53 19.12 -31.26 0.84
C SER A 53 20.42 -30.80 0.18
N SER A 54 20.35 -30.24 -1.02
CA SER A 54 21.49 -29.64 -1.74
C SER A 54 21.58 -28.12 -1.54
N GLY A 55 20.72 -27.54 -0.68
CA GLY A 55 20.66 -26.12 -0.40
C GLY A 55 19.96 -25.27 -1.47
N LYS A 56 19.33 -25.86 -2.49
CA LYS A 56 18.63 -25.10 -3.54
C LYS A 56 17.26 -24.64 -3.09
N ALA A 57 16.84 -23.47 -3.59
CA ALA A 57 15.51 -22.93 -3.34
C ALA A 57 14.42 -23.83 -3.93
N THR A 58 13.52 -24.30 -3.08
CA THR A 58 12.36 -25.12 -3.46
C THR A 58 11.25 -24.27 -4.08
N ALA A 59 10.22 -24.91 -4.63
CA ALA A 59 9.03 -24.22 -5.11
C ALA A 59 8.35 -23.38 -4.00
N PHE A 60 8.39 -23.87 -2.76
CA PHE A 60 7.85 -23.14 -1.60
C PHE A 60 8.51 -21.76 -1.45
N LEU A 61 9.84 -21.70 -1.46
CA LEU A 61 10.55 -20.42 -1.34
C LEU A 61 10.33 -19.53 -2.58
N ARG A 62 10.29 -20.11 -3.79
CA ARG A 62 10.10 -19.35 -5.03
C ARG A 62 8.74 -18.67 -5.11
N VAL A 63 7.65 -19.40 -4.82
CA VAL A 63 6.29 -18.84 -4.86
C VAL A 63 6.17 -17.69 -3.87
N HIS A 64 6.62 -17.87 -2.64
CA HIS A 64 6.57 -16.81 -1.64
C HIS A 64 7.45 -15.62 -1.99
N LEU A 65 8.62 -15.85 -2.57
CA LEU A 65 9.47 -14.75 -3.05
C LEU A 65 8.75 -13.94 -4.14
N VAL A 66 8.12 -14.59 -5.12
CA VAL A 66 7.36 -13.89 -6.18
C VAL A 66 6.20 -13.07 -5.58
N LEU A 67 5.45 -13.64 -4.64
CA LEU A 67 4.36 -12.94 -3.96
C LEU A 67 4.86 -11.69 -3.22
N ILE A 68 5.99 -11.80 -2.51
CA ILE A 68 6.61 -10.69 -1.78
C ILE A 68 7.12 -9.61 -2.74
N VAL A 69 7.79 -10.00 -3.82
CA VAL A 69 8.26 -9.06 -4.84
C VAL A 69 7.08 -8.30 -5.45
N MET A 70 6.00 -8.99 -5.82
CA MET A 70 4.80 -8.34 -6.34
C MET A 70 4.18 -7.37 -5.33
N ALA A 71 4.13 -7.75 -4.05
CA ALA A 71 3.62 -6.88 -3.00
C ALA A 71 4.46 -5.59 -2.85
N LEU A 72 5.78 -5.68 -2.96
CA LEU A 72 6.67 -4.51 -2.95
C LEU A 72 6.56 -3.66 -4.22
N VAL A 73 6.32 -4.27 -5.39
CA VAL A 73 6.01 -3.53 -6.62
C VAL A 73 4.69 -2.75 -6.46
N ILE A 74 3.65 -3.38 -5.90
CA ILE A 74 2.38 -2.71 -5.60
C ILE A 74 2.58 -1.56 -4.60
N ALA A 75 3.46 -1.73 -3.61
CA ALA A 75 3.82 -0.65 -2.68
C ALA A 75 4.44 0.55 -3.42
N ALA A 76 5.40 0.30 -4.31
CA ALA A 76 6.03 1.34 -5.12
C ALA A 76 5.02 2.06 -6.03
N LEU A 77 4.13 1.31 -6.69
CA LEU A 77 3.05 1.87 -7.50
C LEU A 77 2.05 2.67 -6.65
N SER A 78 1.82 2.28 -5.41
CA SER A 78 0.94 3.03 -4.49
C SER A 78 1.56 4.38 -4.12
N VAL A 79 2.87 4.43 -3.87
CA VAL A 79 3.59 5.70 -3.65
C VAL A 79 3.50 6.58 -4.90
N LEU A 80 3.74 6.01 -6.08
CA LEU A 80 3.59 6.75 -7.34
C LEU A 80 2.16 7.29 -7.51
N GLY A 81 1.15 6.46 -7.26
CA GLY A 81 -0.25 6.87 -7.31
C GLY A 81 -0.56 7.98 -6.31
N ALA A 82 -0.01 7.94 -5.09
CA ALA A 82 -0.18 8.99 -4.09
C ALA A 82 0.45 10.32 -4.54
N ILE A 83 1.67 10.27 -5.10
CA ILE A 83 2.34 11.45 -5.65
C ILE A 83 1.53 12.02 -6.82
N LEU A 84 1.14 11.16 -7.77
CA LEU A 84 0.30 11.54 -8.89
C LEU A 84 -0.96 12.21 -8.37
N THR A 85 -1.64 11.63 -7.34
CA THR A 85 -2.82 12.14 -6.60
C THR A 85 -2.59 13.46 -5.85
N LEU A 86 -1.36 13.86 -5.57
CA LEU A 86 -1.09 15.16 -4.92
C LEU A 86 -0.93 16.30 -5.95
N ILE A 87 -0.52 15.99 -7.17
CA ILE A 87 -0.13 17.00 -8.18
C ILE A 87 -1.18 17.26 -9.27
N GLY A 88 -2.39 16.73 -9.14
CA GLY A 88 -3.48 16.86 -10.11
C GLY A 88 -3.39 15.98 -11.36
N VAL A 89 -2.50 14.98 -11.42
CA VAL A 89 -2.27 14.17 -12.63
C VAL A 89 -3.02 12.83 -12.54
N TRP A 90 -4.32 12.84 -12.84
CA TRP A 90 -5.15 11.64 -12.97
C TRP A 90 -6.48 11.93 -13.68
#